data_AF-A0AA95K6I9-F1
#
_entry.id   AF-A0AA95K6I9-F1
#
_cell.length_a   1.000
_cell.length_b   1.000
_cell.length_c   1.000
_cell.angle_alpha   90.00
_cell.angle_beta   90.00
_cell.angle_gamma   90.00
#
_symmetry.space_group_name_H-M   'P 1'
#
loop_
_entity.id
_entity.type
_entity.pdbx_description
1 polymer ?
#
loop_
_entity_poly.entity_id
_entity_poly.type
_entity_poly.pdbx_seq_one_letter_code
_entity_poly.pdbx_strand_id
1 'polypeptide(L)'
;MIPDQAETSYDSFCSVKTEMEHRQFIRQNAELLEQVNDFFQDEMKSQALEKLFQIYHPSSDDIALNERLQKFEQLIQFAKPKQRFDFTVNINPPNEDQQWSYQFKIGQHNIYQSDAVIDKPETSYSQFCVASANLAFNRFILASSPDIFTLEHCIGTVIECAVDGKEKQQQLANSLEDTNYSCKNLLAIEDIPNPEPDSISREFVAHFKTGDLVFSNRTATLGELRGEGLKQALQNKDYNNLYELFSSVYRTEQDPMLRNIAHVIAMDLIQSLTQADYNLQDPQIAQALHKQTISDTGLTLGILLGIPQPNINDTDNRHRNIILEKKV
;
A
#
# COMPACT_ATOMS: atom_id res chain seq x y z
N MET A 1 -7.47 43.62 -10.13
CA MET A 1 -6.15 43.05 -9.77
C MET A 1 -6.07 42.99 -8.25
N ILE A 2 -6.33 41.81 -7.71
CA ILE A 2 -6.08 41.44 -6.31
C ILE A 2 -5.33 40.11 -6.42
N PRO A 3 -4.09 39.97 -5.94
CA PRO A 3 -3.43 38.67 -5.98
C PRO A 3 -3.84 37.83 -4.77
N ASP A 4 -4.27 36.60 -5.07
CA ASP A 4 -4.34 35.44 -4.19
C ASP A 4 -3.03 35.24 -3.41
N GLN A 5 -3.12 35.26 -2.09
CA GLN A 5 -2.03 34.90 -1.16
C GLN A 5 -2.53 33.96 -0.03
N ALA A 6 -3.58 33.16 -0.28
CA ALA A 6 -4.15 32.29 0.77
C ALA A 6 -3.65 30.84 0.76
N GLU A 7 -3.20 30.29 -0.38
CA GLU A 7 -2.85 28.86 -0.48
C GLU A 7 -1.41 28.51 -0.06
N THR A 8 -0.50 29.49 0.06
CA THR A 8 0.89 29.23 0.50
C THR A 8 1.05 29.17 2.02
N SER A 9 0.01 29.47 2.81
CA SER A 9 0.14 29.50 4.27
C SER A 9 -0.16 28.19 4.97
N TYR A 10 -1.01 27.31 4.40
CA TYR A 10 -1.47 26.09 5.10
C TYR A 10 -0.46 24.94 5.00
N ASP A 11 0.12 24.71 3.82
CA ASP A 11 1.19 23.72 3.63
C ASP A 11 2.48 24.14 4.35
N SER A 12 2.77 25.44 4.36
CA SER A 12 3.88 25.97 5.15
C SER A 12 3.60 25.90 6.65
N PHE A 13 2.34 26.02 7.12
CA PHE A 13 2.01 25.85 8.54
C PHE A 13 2.08 24.38 8.97
N CYS A 14 1.62 23.44 8.14
CA CYS A 14 1.73 22.01 8.42
C CYS A 14 3.19 21.55 8.41
N SER A 15 4.02 22.02 7.45
CA SER A 15 5.45 21.71 7.41
C SER A 15 6.23 22.38 8.54
N VAL A 16 5.89 23.62 8.92
CA VAL A 16 6.52 24.32 10.04
C VAL A 16 6.08 23.73 11.38
N LYS A 17 4.83 23.30 11.54
CA LYS A 17 4.37 22.62 12.76
C LYS A 17 5.04 21.27 12.94
N THR A 18 5.15 20.47 11.87
CA THR A 18 5.92 19.21 11.90
C THR A 18 7.41 19.47 12.09
N GLU A 19 8.01 20.48 11.45
CA GLU A 19 9.42 20.86 11.68
C GLU A 19 9.66 21.35 13.12
N MET A 20 8.72 22.09 13.71
CA MET A 20 8.86 22.64 15.04
C MET A 20 8.67 21.55 16.10
N GLU A 21 7.70 20.65 15.90
CA GLU A 21 7.55 19.41 16.68
C GLU A 21 8.78 18.51 16.52
N HIS A 22 9.33 18.37 15.31
CA HIS A 22 10.55 17.62 15.02
C HIS A 22 11.80 18.25 15.66
N ARG A 23 11.96 19.57 15.62
CA ARG A 23 13.06 20.30 16.27
C ARG A 23 12.95 20.28 17.79
N GLN A 24 11.74 20.33 18.33
CA GLN A 24 11.48 20.26 19.76
C GLN A 24 11.72 18.83 20.28
N PHE A 25 11.35 17.82 19.50
CA PHE A 25 11.69 16.42 19.72
C PHE A 25 13.20 16.17 19.64
N ILE A 26 13.90 16.70 18.62
CA ILE A 26 15.37 16.59 18.49
C ILE A 26 16.05 17.26 19.68
N ARG A 27 15.58 18.44 20.12
CA ARG A 27 16.15 19.13 21.30
C ARG A 27 15.94 18.36 22.60
N GLN A 28 14.78 17.74 22.78
CA GLN A 28 14.47 16.99 24.00
C GLN A 28 15.19 15.63 24.05
N ASN A 29 15.55 15.08 22.89
CA ASN A 29 16.14 13.74 22.76
C ASN A 29 17.54 13.77 22.13
N ALA A 30 18.27 14.89 22.24
CA ALA A 30 19.53 15.12 21.51
C ALA A 30 20.64 14.11 21.89
N GLU A 31 20.85 13.83 23.18
CA GLU A 31 21.78 12.80 23.66
C GLU A 31 21.35 11.38 23.24
N LEU A 32 20.05 11.15 23.09
CA LEU A 32 19.46 9.88 22.66
C LEU A 32 19.63 9.66 21.16
N LEU A 33 19.44 10.70 20.35
CA LEU A 33 19.68 10.69 18.90
C LEU A 33 21.17 10.56 18.56
N GLU A 34 22.06 11.09 19.40
CA GLU A 34 23.50 10.89 19.28
C GLU A 34 23.88 9.42 19.55
N GLN A 35 23.28 8.79 20.58
CA GLN A 35 23.39 7.34 20.82
C GLN A 35 22.75 6.49 19.72
N VAL A 36 21.67 6.97 19.06
CA VAL A 36 21.01 6.33 17.90
C VAL A 36 21.79 6.49 16.61
N ASN A 37 22.52 7.59 16.42
CA ASN A 37 23.40 7.74 15.25
C ASN A 37 24.59 6.79 15.32
N ASP A 38 25.13 6.54 16.51
CA ASP A 38 26.11 5.47 16.76
C ASP A 38 25.48 4.06 16.66
N PHE A 39 24.18 3.94 16.93
CA PHE A 39 23.38 2.70 16.89
C PHE A 39 23.30 2.03 15.50
N PHE A 40 23.45 2.80 14.42
CA PHE A 40 23.39 2.31 13.04
C PHE A 40 24.77 2.23 12.36
N GLN A 41 25.87 2.33 13.13
CA GLN A 41 27.25 2.29 12.64
C GLN A 41 27.97 0.96 12.92
N ASP A 42 27.65 0.21 13.99
CA ASP A 42 28.36 -1.05 14.31
C ASP A 42 27.51 -2.12 15.03
N GLU A 43 27.92 -3.39 14.87
CA GLU A 43 27.31 -4.58 15.46
C GLU A 43 27.18 -4.49 17.00
N MET A 44 25.93 -4.63 17.46
CA MET A 44 25.42 -4.78 18.84
C MET A 44 24.82 -3.52 19.51
N LYS A 45 23.55 -3.64 19.96
CA LYS A 45 23.19 -3.95 21.38
C LYS A 45 21.66 -3.91 21.63
N SER A 46 21.01 -5.08 21.70
CA SER A 46 19.59 -5.30 22.11
C SER A 46 19.15 -4.45 23.32
N GLN A 47 20.01 -4.30 24.32
CA GLN A 47 19.74 -3.50 25.53
C GLN A 47 19.57 -2.00 25.27
N ALA A 48 20.20 -1.45 24.23
CA ALA A 48 20.05 -0.05 23.88
C ALA A 48 18.73 0.21 23.12
N LEU A 49 18.23 -0.76 22.34
CA LEU A 49 16.88 -0.72 21.75
C LEU A 49 15.79 -0.88 22.80
N GLU A 50 15.98 -1.84 23.71
CA GLU A 50 15.07 -2.04 24.84
C GLU A 50 15.01 -0.79 25.70
N LYS A 51 16.15 -0.13 25.98
CA LYS A 51 16.18 1.18 26.66
C LYS A 51 15.51 2.29 25.83
N LEU A 52 15.73 2.34 24.52
CA LEU A 52 15.08 3.33 23.66
C LEU A 52 13.56 3.20 23.74
N PHE A 53 13.06 1.97 23.67
CA PHE A 53 11.63 1.70 23.73
C PHE A 53 11.06 1.91 25.14
N GLN A 54 11.77 1.51 26.20
CA GLN A 54 11.39 1.76 27.59
C GLN A 54 11.38 3.25 27.95
N ILE A 55 12.28 4.07 27.40
CA ILE A 55 12.31 5.52 27.66
C ILE A 55 11.16 6.25 26.94
N TYR A 56 10.75 5.76 25.76
CA TYR A 56 9.53 6.22 25.05
C TYR A 56 8.21 5.65 25.62
N HIS A 57 8.29 4.82 26.66
CA HIS A 57 7.17 4.28 27.41
C HIS A 57 7.24 4.74 28.87
N PRO A 58 6.59 5.86 29.25
CA PRO A 58 6.31 6.05 30.67
C PRO A 58 5.50 4.83 31.12
N SER A 59 5.82 4.37 32.32
CA SER A 59 5.36 3.15 32.99
C SER A 59 3.86 3.12 33.33
N SER A 60 2.98 3.56 32.41
CA SER A 60 1.53 3.42 32.55
C SER A 60 1.03 2.28 31.68
N ASP A 61 0.38 1.32 32.32
CA ASP A 61 -0.36 0.21 31.72
C ASP A 61 -1.52 0.66 30.78
N ASP A 62 -1.75 1.97 30.64
CA ASP A 62 -2.88 2.60 29.93
C ASP A 62 -2.62 3.03 28.47
N ILE A 63 -1.43 2.80 27.90
CA ILE A 63 -1.19 3.15 26.49
C ILE A 63 -1.99 2.21 25.58
N ALA A 64 -2.95 2.77 24.82
CA ALA A 64 -3.78 2.03 23.87
C ALA A 64 -2.90 1.29 22.83
N LEU A 65 -3.27 0.06 22.44
CA LEU A 65 -2.47 -0.79 21.55
C LEU A 65 -1.99 -0.08 20.27
N ASN A 66 -2.88 0.71 19.64
CA ASN A 66 -2.56 1.42 18.41
C ASN A 66 -1.53 2.54 18.63
N GLU A 67 -1.48 3.16 19.81
CA GLU A 67 -0.48 4.16 20.14
C GLU A 67 0.92 3.54 20.26
N ARG A 68 1.03 2.31 20.78
CA ARG A 68 2.31 1.58 20.80
C ARG A 68 2.79 1.25 19.38
N LEU A 69 1.89 0.79 18.51
CA LEU A 69 2.21 0.53 17.11
C LEU A 69 2.65 1.80 16.37
N GLN A 70 1.97 2.93 16.60
CA GLN A 70 2.36 4.23 16.03
C GLN A 70 3.74 4.70 16.51
N LYS A 71 4.07 4.51 17.80
CA LYS A 71 5.42 4.81 18.30
C LYS A 71 6.47 3.92 17.66
N PHE A 72 6.16 2.63 17.48
CA PHE A 72 7.03 1.71 16.76
C PHE A 72 7.25 2.15 15.30
N GLU A 73 6.21 2.63 14.62
CA GLU A 73 6.29 3.21 13.28
C GLU A 73 7.21 4.45 13.22
N GLN A 74 7.11 5.35 14.19
CA GLN A 74 7.97 6.53 14.27
C GLN A 74 9.45 6.15 14.37
N LEU A 75 9.80 5.07 15.10
CA LEU A 75 11.18 4.60 15.20
C LEU A 75 11.78 4.19 13.85
N ILE A 76 10.95 3.66 12.95
CA ILE A 76 11.38 3.25 11.59
C ILE A 76 11.88 4.44 10.78
N GLN A 77 11.30 5.62 10.99
CA GLN A 77 11.66 6.83 10.24
C GLN A 77 13.13 7.24 10.49
N PHE A 78 13.67 6.93 11.67
CA PHE A 78 15.06 7.19 12.04
C PHE A 78 16.05 6.15 11.51
N ALA A 79 15.58 5.00 11.04
CA ALA A 79 16.45 3.97 10.48
C ALA A 79 16.88 4.31 9.04
N LYS A 80 18.11 3.90 8.68
CA LYS A 80 18.60 3.99 7.28
C LYS A 80 17.70 3.15 6.36
N PRO A 81 17.50 3.51 5.09
CA PRO A 81 16.56 2.84 4.18
C PRO A 81 16.67 1.30 4.19
N LYS A 82 17.90 0.75 4.12
CA LYS A 82 18.13 -0.70 4.14
C LYS A 82 17.72 -1.39 5.44
N GLN A 83 17.80 -0.69 6.58
CA GLN A 83 17.50 -1.23 7.92
C GLN A 83 16.01 -1.13 8.27
N ARG A 84 15.21 -0.39 7.51
CA ARG A 84 13.75 -0.29 7.71
C ARG A 84 13.05 -1.65 7.51
N PHE A 85 13.65 -2.55 6.74
CA PHE A 85 13.17 -3.92 6.55
C PHE A 85 13.39 -4.82 7.78
N ASP A 86 14.27 -4.44 8.71
CA ASP A 86 14.55 -5.23 9.92
C ASP A 86 13.45 -5.09 10.98
N PHE A 87 12.66 -4.03 10.94
CA PHE A 87 11.56 -3.79 11.87
C PHE A 87 10.41 -4.74 11.58
N THR A 88 10.00 -5.57 12.53
CA THR A 88 8.93 -6.56 12.30
C THR A 88 7.95 -6.58 13.46
N VAL A 89 6.68 -6.80 13.13
CA VAL A 89 5.61 -7.02 14.10
C VAL A 89 5.17 -8.47 13.96
N ASN A 90 5.38 -9.28 14.99
CA ASN A 90 4.86 -10.63 15.03
C ASN A 90 3.58 -10.62 15.86
N ILE A 91 2.51 -11.19 15.31
CA ILE A 91 1.21 -11.26 15.99
C ILE A 91 0.87 -12.73 16.17
N ASN A 92 0.62 -13.13 17.41
CA ASN A 92 0.15 -14.46 17.73
C ASN A 92 -1.39 -14.42 17.75
N PRO A 93 -2.07 -15.36 17.07
CA PRO A 93 -3.53 -15.39 17.00
C PRO A 93 -4.16 -15.64 18.39
N PRO A 94 -5.45 -15.29 18.57
CA PRO A 94 -6.19 -15.62 19.79
C PRO A 94 -6.16 -17.13 20.07
N ASN A 95 -5.91 -17.48 21.32
CA ASN A 95 -6.03 -18.86 21.82
C ASN A 95 -7.48 -19.23 22.17
N GLU A 96 -7.70 -20.41 22.76
CA GLU A 96 -9.02 -20.89 23.19
C GLU A 96 -9.71 -19.94 24.20
N ASP A 97 -8.92 -19.20 24.98
CA ASP A 97 -9.39 -18.20 25.95
C ASP A 97 -9.62 -16.80 25.33
N GLN A 98 -9.60 -16.69 24.00
CA GLN A 98 -9.69 -15.43 23.25
C GLN A 98 -8.56 -14.44 23.60
N GLN A 99 -7.40 -14.96 23.97
CA GLN A 99 -6.22 -14.15 24.29
C GLN A 99 -5.21 -14.21 23.16
N TRP A 100 -4.78 -13.05 22.69
CA TRP A 100 -3.77 -12.89 21.66
C TRP A 100 -2.58 -12.10 22.20
N SER A 101 -1.48 -12.04 21.45
CA SER A 101 -0.31 -11.24 21.84
C SER A 101 0.46 -10.77 20.62
N TYR A 102 1.35 -9.80 20.81
CA TYR A 102 2.22 -9.30 19.76
C TYR A 102 3.63 -9.00 20.26
N GLN A 103 4.57 -9.00 19.33
CA GLN A 103 5.96 -8.66 19.55
C GLN A 103 6.40 -7.60 18.56
N PHE A 104 7.20 -6.65 19.01
CA PHE A 104 7.96 -5.78 18.14
C PHE A 104 9.42 -6.25 18.11
N LYS A 105 9.97 -6.36 16.92
CA LYS A 105 11.33 -6.85 16.69
C LYS A 105 12.10 -5.92 15.76
N ILE A 106 13.42 -5.90 15.94
CA ILE A 106 14.37 -5.26 15.02
C ILE A 106 15.45 -6.30 14.70
N GLY A 107 15.43 -6.81 13.47
CA GLY A 107 16.22 -7.95 13.05
C GLY A 107 15.88 -9.18 13.89
N GLN A 108 16.87 -9.72 14.59
CA GLN A 108 16.69 -10.88 15.48
C GLN A 108 16.28 -10.50 16.90
N HIS A 109 16.32 -9.22 17.27
CA HIS A 109 16.10 -8.77 18.64
C HIS A 109 14.62 -8.50 18.91
N ASN A 110 14.10 -9.04 20.00
CA ASN A 110 12.77 -8.71 20.52
C ASN A 110 12.88 -7.47 21.40
N ILE A 111 12.27 -6.37 20.98
CA ILE A 111 12.32 -5.10 21.71
C ILE A 111 11.11 -4.93 22.64
N TYR A 112 10.00 -5.62 22.36
CA TYR A 112 8.79 -5.57 23.15
C TYR A 112 7.95 -6.82 22.93
N GLN A 113 7.40 -7.35 24.03
CA GLN A 113 6.41 -8.42 24.04
C GLN A 113 5.21 -7.91 24.83
N SER A 114 4.02 -8.03 24.26
CA SER A 114 2.79 -7.79 25.01
C SER A 114 2.52 -8.91 26.00
N ASP A 115 1.86 -8.58 27.11
CA ASP A 115 1.11 -9.59 27.87
C ASP A 115 -0.04 -10.15 27.03
N ALA A 116 -0.73 -11.15 27.57
CA ALA A 116 -1.95 -11.69 26.97
C ALA A 116 -3.04 -10.61 26.88
N VAL A 117 -3.50 -10.33 25.67
CA VAL A 117 -4.54 -9.34 25.37
C VAL A 117 -5.83 -10.08 25.08
N ILE A 118 -6.91 -9.75 25.80
CA ILE A 118 -8.24 -10.32 25.51
C ILE A 118 -8.79 -9.67 24.24
N ASP A 119 -9.30 -10.47 23.31
CA ASP A 119 -9.92 -10.00 22.07
C ASP A 119 -11.32 -9.43 22.35
N LYS A 120 -11.44 -8.11 22.22
CA LYS A 120 -12.67 -7.34 22.43
C LYS A 120 -12.60 -6.04 21.63
N PRO A 121 -13.70 -5.29 21.44
CA PRO A 121 -13.72 -4.14 20.53
C PRO A 121 -12.60 -3.10 20.74
N GLU A 122 -12.19 -2.84 21.99
CA GLU A 122 -11.14 -1.85 22.30
C GLU A 122 -9.70 -2.39 22.10
N THR A 123 -9.56 -3.72 22.05
CA THR A 123 -8.28 -4.43 21.95
C THR A 123 -8.36 -5.54 20.89
N SER A 124 -9.02 -5.22 19.78
CA SER A 124 -9.38 -6.17 18.74
C SER A 124 -8.16 -6.70 17.99
N TYR A 125 -8.02 -8.03 17.95
CA TYR A 125 -6.97 -8.70 17.18
C TYR A 125 -6.99 -8.28 15.71
N SER A 126 -8.17 -8.32 15.10
CA SER A 126 -8.32 -8.06 13.66
C SER A 126 -8.01 -6.61 13.29
N GLN A 127 -8.41 -5.64 14.12
CA GLN A 127 -8.05 -4.23 13.92
C GLN A 127 -6.54 -4.02 14.06
N PHE A 128 -5.89 -4.70 15.00
CA PHE A 128 -4.44 -4.62 15.16
C PHE A 128 -3.68 -5.24 13.99
N CYS A 129 -4.15 -6.38 13.47
CA CYS A 129 -3.62 -6.99 12.24
C CYS A 129 -3.70 -6.01 11.05
N VAL A 130 -4.82 -5.33 10.88
CA VAL A 130 -5.00 -4.31 9.83
C VAL A 130 -4.05 -3.12 10.02
N ALA A 131 -3.89 -2.64 11.26
CA ALA A 131 -2.97 -1.54 11.55
C ALA A 131 -1.50 -1.96 11.31
N SER A 132 -1.13 -3.20 11.65
CA SER A 132 0.18 -3.78 11.38
C SER A 132 0.45 -3.95 9.87
N ALA A 133 -0.57 -4.33 9.09
CA ALA A 133 -0.48 -4.36 7.63
C ALA A 133 -0.24 -2.96 7.04
N ASN A 134 -0.90 -1.93 7.58
CA ASN A 134 -0.64 -0.54 7.18
C ASN A 134 0.81 -0.11 7.48
N LEU A 135 1.33 -0.48 8.64
CA LEU A 135 2.72 -0.27 8.98
C LEU A 135 3.66 -0.97 7.98
N ALA A 136 3.40 -2.22 7.61
CA ALA A 136 4.18 -2.95 6.61
C ALA A 136 4.16 -2.24 5.24
N PHE A 137 3.03 -1.65 4.86
CA PHE A 137 2.89 -0.86 3.64
C PHE A 137 3.75 0.40 3.67
N ASN A 138 3.60 1.20 4.73
CA ASN A 138 4.37 2.42 4.93
C ASN A 138 5.87 2.13 5.00
N ARG A 139 6.26 1.01 5.63
CA ARG A 139 7.64 0.54 5.63
C ARG A 139 8.16 0.25 4.23
N PHE A 140 7.40 -0.43 3.39
CA PHE A 140 7.83 -0.70 2.01
C PHE A 140 8.01 0.61 1.25
N ILE A 141 7.09 1.57 1.41
CA ILE A 141 7.20 2.89 0.80
C ILE A 141 8.46 3.62 1.28
N LEU A 142 8.67 3.70 2.59
CA LEU A 142 9.81 4.40 3.18
C LEU A 142 11.14 3.69 2.86
N ALA A 143 11.18 2.37 2.84
CA ALA A 143 12.41 1.60 2.65
C ALA A 143 12.84 1.54 1.18
N SER A 144 11.89 1.60 0.26
CA SER A 144 12.15 1.80 -1.16
C SER A 144 12.78 3.18 -1.36
N SER A 145 13.70 3.32 -2.32
CA SER A 145 14.20 4.66 -2.68
C SER A 145 13.00 5.53 -3.06
N PRO A 146 12.92 6.80 -2.63
CA PRO A 146 11.87 7.71 -3.09
C PRO A 146 11.80 7.79 -4.63
N ASP A 147 12.90 7.45 -5.32
CA ASP A 147 12.98 7.36 -6.79
C ASP A 147 12.09 6.27 -7.41
N ILE A 148 11.70 5.25 -6.64
CA ILE A 148 10.91 4.12 -7.14
C ILE A 148 9.42 4.51 -7.25
N PHE A 149 8.92 5.44 -6.43
CA PHE A 149 7.53 5.94 -6.52
C PHE A 149 7.38 7.19 -7.38
N THR A 150 8.22 7.32 -8.41
CA THR A 150 8.13 8.42 -9.38
C THR A 150 7.10 8.11 -10.46
N LEU A 151 6.60 9.16 -11.11
CA LEU A 151 5.70 9.01 -12.25
C LEU A 151 6.38 8.20 -13.38
N GLU A 152 7.66 8.45 -13.61
CA GLU A 152 8.45 7.75 -14.62
C GLU A 152 8.52 6.24 -14.36
N HIS A 153 8.73 5.83 -13.10
CA HIS A 153 8.75 4.41 -12.75
C HIS A 153 7.36 3.76 -12.84
N CYS A 154 6.31 4.50 -12.47
CA CYS A 154 4.93 4.07 -12.64
C CYS A 154 4.62 3.81 -14.14
N ILE A 155 4.94 4.76 -15.02
CA ILE A 155 4.76 4.61 -16.48
C ILE A 155 5.57 3.43 -17.02
N GLY A 156 6.82 3.26 -16.57
CA GLY A 156 7.64 2.10 -16.92
C GLY A 156 6.95 0.78 -16.56
N THR A 157 6.40 0.69 -15.34
CA THR A 157 5.66 -0.49 -14.87
C THR A 157 4.38 -0.72 -15.68
N VAL A 158 3.66 0.35 -16.04
CA VAL A 158 2.47 0.26 -16.90
C VAL A 158 2.83 -0.28 -18.28
N ILE A 159 3.92 0.17 -18.90
CA ILE A 159 4.41 -0.36 -20.18
C ILE A 159 4.72 -1.85 -20.05
N GLU A 160 5.42 -2.26 -19.00
CA GLU A 160 5.74 -3.68 -18.78
C GLU A 160 4.49 -4.56 -18.62
N CYS A 161 3.39 -4.00 -18.09
CA CYS A 161 2.10 -4.68 -17.98
C CYS A 161 1.31 -4.67 -19.30
N ALA A 162 1.34 -3.55 -20.03
CA ALA A 162 0.52 -3.29 -21.20
C ALA A 162 0.98 -4.05 -22.45
N VAL A 163 2.28 -4.39 -22.55
CA VAL A 163 2.85 -5.08 -23.72
C VAL A 163 3.81 -6.20 -23.31
N ASP A 164 3.74 -7.32 -24.04
CA ASP A 164 4.63 -8.47 -23.84
C ASP A 164 5.86 -8.38 -24.76
N GLY A 165 7.06 -8.39 -24.16
CA GLY A 165 8.33 -8.43 -24.87
C GLY A 165 9.07 -7.09 -24.95
N LYS A 166 10.40 -7.14 -24.78
CA LYS A 166 11.26 -5.95 -24.64
C LYS A 166 11.26 -5.03 -25.87
N GLU A 167 11.14 -5.59 -27.07
CA GLU A 167 11.08 -4.80 -28.31
C GLU A 167 9.79 -3.98 -28.40
N LYS A 168 8.63 -4.59 -28.14
CA LYS A 168 7.33 -3.90 -28.09
C LYS A 168 7.29 -2.87 -26.96
N GLN A 169 7.86 -3.18 -25.80
CA GLN A 169 8.03 -2.24 -24.68
C GLN A 169 8.82 -1.00 -25.11
N GLN A 170 9.94 -1.18 -25.82
CA GLN A 170 10.74 -0.05 -26.31
C GLN A 170 10.00 0.75 -27.38
N GLN A 171 9.29 0.09 -28.29
CA GLN A 171 8.46 0.77 -29.29
C GLN A 171 7.39 1.63 -28.63
N LEU A 172 6.65 1.07 -27.66
CA LEU A 172 5.62 1.80 -26.92
C LEU A 172 6.22 2.98 -26.14
N ALA A 173 7.36 2.78 -25.48
CA ALA A 173 8.06 3.84 -24.74
C ALA A 173 8.44 5.02 -25.66
N ASN A 174 8.91 4.74 -26.88
CA ASN A 174 9.28 5.77 -27.85
C ASN A 174 8.07 6.52 -28.43
N SER A 175 6.87 5.94 -28.34
CA SER A 175 5.62 6.48 -28.88
C SER A 175 4.76 7.21 -27.85
N LEU A 176 5.15 7.25 -26.57
CA LEU A 176 4.30 7.75 -25.48
C LEU A 176 3.78 9.17 -25.69
N GLU A 177 4.65 10.07 -26.15
CA GLU A 177 4.31 11.50 -26.33
C GLU A 177 3.71 11.80 -27.71
N ASP A 178 3.69 10.82 -28.63
CA ASP A 178 3.18 11.03 -29.98
C ASP A 178 1.66 11.18 -29.97
N THR A 179 1.20 12.39 -30.28
CA THR A 179 -0.22 12.78 -30.35
C THR A 179 -1.03 12.02 -31.40
N ASN A 180 -0.36 11.31 -32.30
CA ASN A 180 -1.03 10.41 -33.22
C ASN A 180 -1.71 9.24 -32.49
N TYR A 181 -1.17 8.82 -31.34
CA TYR A 181 -1.76 7.82 -30.45
C TYR A 181 -2.66 8.47 -29.38
N SER A 182 -3.62 9.29 -29.82
CA SER A 182 -4.63 9.94 -28.98
C SER A 182 -6.01 9.28 -29.12
N CYS A 183 -6.91 9.54 -28.17
CA CYS A 183 -8.29 9.03 -28.22
C CYS A 183 -9.02 9.46 -29.51
N LYS A 184 -8.75 10.66 -30.03
CA LYS A 184 -9.34 11.23 -31.26
C LYS A 184 -8.86 10.54 -32.55
N ASN A 185 -7.77 9.79 -32.46
CA ASN A 185 -7.17 9.08 -33.58
C ASN A 185 -7.37 7.56 -33.48
N LEU A 186 -7.89 7.05 -32.36
CA LEU A 186 -8.28 5.65 -32.23
C LEU A 186 -9.48 5.36 -33.15
N LEU A 187 -9.33 4.33 -33.99
CA LEU A 187 -10.32 3.90 -34.98
C LEU A 187 -11.06 2.65 -34.54
N ALA A 188 -10.33 1.66 -34.03
CA ALA A 188 -10.86 0.38 -33.61
C ALA A 188 -9.93 -0.32 -32.61
N ILE A 189 -10.49 -1.27 -31.87
CA ILE A 189 -9.76 -2.21 -31.03
C ILE A 189 -10.22 -3.61 -31.42
N GLU A 190 -9.29 -4.50 -31.75
CA GLU A 190 -9.58 -5.86 -32.21
C GLU A 190 -8.69 -6.88 -31.50
N ASP A 191 -9.29 -8.00 -31.09
CA ASP A 191 -8.53 -9.11 -30.50
C ASP A 191 -7.81 -9.87 -31.61
N ILE A 192 -6.51 -10.13 -31.41
CA ILE A 192 -5.72 -10.93 -32.34
C ILE A 192 -6.06 -12.40 -32.06
N PRO A 193 -6.65 -13.14 -33.02
CA PRO A 193 -7.02 -14.53 -32.81
C PRO A 193 -5.78 -15.37 -32.56
N ASN A 194 -5.86 -16.28 -31.59
CA ASN A 194 -4.84 -17.29 -31.46
C ASN A 194 -4.98 -18.35 -32.56
N PRO A 195 -3.89 -19.00 -32.96
CA PRO A 195 -3.92 -20.08 -33.95
C PRO A 195 -4.62 -21.36 -33.46
N GLU A 196 -4.76 -21.54 -32.15
CA GLU A 196 -5.47 -22.69 -31.57
C GLU A 196 -6.98 -22.39 -31.41
N PRO A 197 -7.87 -23.25 -31.94
CA PRO A 197 -9.31 -23.13 -31.73
C PRO A 197 -9.66 -23.05 -30.24
N ASP A 198 -10.64 -22.22 -29.89
CA ASP A 198 -11.16 -22.03 -28.52
C ASP A 198 -10.18 -21.44 -27.49
N SER A 199 -9.01 -20.96 -27.92
CA SER A 199 -8.03 -20.35 -27.02
C SER A 199 -8.24 -18.83 -26.87
N ILE A 200 -8.08 -18.33 -25.64
CA ILE A 200 -8.25 -16.90 -25.31
C ILE A 200 -7.13 -16.09 -25.97
N SER A 201 -7.50 -15.12 -26.80
CA SER A 201 -6.58 -14.17 -27.44
C SER A 201 -5.59 -13.59 -26.42
N ARG A 202 -4.29 -13.67 -26.73
CA ARG A 202 -3.23 -13.17 -25.84
C ARG A 202 -2.83 -11.72 -26.11
N GLU A 203 -3.22 -11.19 -27.26
CA GLU A 203 -2.88 -9.84 -27.70
C GLU A 203 -4.08 -9.18 -28.37
N PHE A 204 -4.19 -7.87 -28.27
CA PHE A 204 -5.15 -7.10 -29.05
C PHE A 204 -4.42 -5.96 -29.76
N VAL A 205 -4.99 -5.50 -30.87
CA VAL A 205 -4.48 -4.38 -31.63
C VAL A 205 -5.39 -3.17 -31.43
N ALA A 206 -4.78 -2.02 -31.18
CA ALA A 206 -5.45 -0.72 -31.25
C ALA A 206 -5.04 -0.05 -32.56
N HIS A 207 -6.04 0.19 -33.42
CA HIS A 207 -5.85 0.83 -34.71
C HIS A 207 -5.95 2.34 -34.55
N PHE A 208 -4.88 3.07 -34.84
CA PHE A 208 -4.89 4.53 -34.92
C PHE A 208 -4.77 4.98 -36.38
N LYS A 209 -5.16 6.21 -36.71
CA LYS A 209 -5.07 6.75 -38.08
C LYS A 209 -3.70 6.64 -38.73
N THR A 210 -2.64 6.64 -37.93
CA THR A 210 -1.24 6.65 -38.40
C THR A 210 -0.54 5.30 -38.26
N GLY A 211 -1.16 4.33 -37.60
CA GLY A 211 -0.56 3.02 -37.38
C GLY A 211 -1.17 2.27 -36.21
N ASP A 212 -0.70 1.03 -36.05
CA ASP A 212 -1.24 0.08 -35.08
C ASP A 212 -0.30 -0.07 -33.89
N LEU A 213 -0.87 -0.28 -32.71
CA LEU A 213 -0.14 -0.71 -31.53
C LEU A 213 -0.74 -2.03 -31.01
N VAL A 214 0.14 -2.98 -30.72
CA VAL A 214 -0.24 -4.30 -30.20
C VAL A 214 0.00 -4.35 -28.70
N PHE A 215 -1.03 -4.71 -27.96
CA PHE A 215 -1.06 -4.76 -26.49
C PHE A 215 -1.34 -6.17 -25.99
N SER A 216 -0.95 -6.45 -24.74
CA SER A 216 -1.27 -7.68 -24.04
C SER A 216 -2.76 -7.75 -23.73
N ASN A 217 -3.40 -8.84 -24.12
CA ASN A 217 -4.80 -9.16 -23.81
C ASN A 217 -4.93 -10.12 -22.62
N ARG A 218 -3.85 -10.29 -21.84
CA ARG A 218 -3.89 -11.12 -20.63
C ARG A 218 -4.77 -10.48 -19.57
N THR A 219 -5.49 -11.33 -18.84
CA THR A 219 -6.28 -10.91 -17.68
C THR A 219 -5.40 -10.21 -16.65
N ALA A 220 -5.85 -9.05 -16.19
CA ALA A 220 -5.23 -8.35 -15.09
C ALA A 220 -5.37 -9.16 -13.79
N THR A 221 -4.25 -9.49 -13.15
CA THR A 221 -4.23 -10.24 -11.89
C THR A 221 -4.40 -9.33 -10.69
N LEU A 222 -3.81 -8.13 -10.79
CA LEU A 222 -3.85 -7.13 -9.74
C LEU A 222 -4.44 -5.83 -10.28
N GLY A 223 -5.31 -5.86 -11.29
CA GLY A 223 -5.91 -4.66 -11.88
C GLY A 223 -4.90 -3.74 -12.58
N GLU A 224 -3.82 -4.33 -13.13
CA GLU A 224 -2.89 -3.61 -13.98
C GLU A 224 -3.60 -3.11 -15.23
N LEU A 225 -3.12 -2.00 -15.80
CA LEU A 225 -3.68 -1.42 -17.02
C LEU A 225 -3.30 -2.28 -18.26
N ARG A 226 -3.96 -3.42 -18.42
CA ARG A 226 -3.78 -4.40 -19.51
C ARG A 226 -5.09 -5.10 -19.83
N GLY A 227 -5.13 -5.81 -20.97
CA GLY A 227 -6.33 -6.51 -21.42
C GLY A 227 -7.55 -5.60 -21.44
N GLU A 228 -8.67 -6.09 -20.92
CA GLU A 228 -9.94 -5.37 -20.90
C GLU A 228 -9.85 -3.99 -20.22
N GLY A 229 -9.08 -3.86 -19.13
CA GLY A 229 -8.90 -2.58 -18.44
C GLY A 229 -8.22 -1.54 -19.33
N LEU A 230 -7.22 -1.95 -20.13
CA LEU A 230 -6.57 -1.07 -21.10
C LEU A 230 -7.47 -0.75 -22.30
N LYS A 231 -8.25 -1.72 -22.80
CA LYS A 231 -9.22 -1.47 -23.88
C LYS A 231 -10.24 -0.42 -23.47
N GLN A 232 -10.81 -0.55 -22.26
CA GLN A 232 -11.75 0.42 -21.72
C GLN A 232 -11.11 1.79 -21.52
N ALA A 233 -9.86 1.84 -21.05
CA ALA A 233 -9.14 3.11 -20.89
C ALA A 233 -8.88 3.79 -22.24
N LEU A 234 -8.46 3.04 -23.26
CA LEU A 234 -8.25 3.54 -24.62
C LEU A 234 -9.54 4.08 -25.26
N GLN A 235 -10.69 3.45 -24.99
CA GLN A 235 -11.98 3.81 -25.58
C GLN A 235 -12.69 4.95 -24.84
N ASN A 236 -12.59 4.99 -23.51
CA ASN A 236 -13.49 5.81 -22.67
C ASN A 236 -12.81 7.00 -22.01
N LYS A 237 -11.48 7.05 -21.95
CA LYS A 237 -10.75 8.22 -21.40
C LYS A 237 -10.44 9.24 -22.49
N ASP A 238 -10.46 10.51 -22.12
CA ASP A 238 -9.95 11.59 -22.97
C ASP A 238 -8.44 11.74 -22.73
N TYR A 239 -7.62 11.54 -23.76
CA TYR A 239 -6.16 11.65 -23.69
C TYR A 239 -5.58 12.13 -25.01
N ASN A 240 -4.59 13.02 -24.94
CA ASN A 240 -3.93 13.59 -26.11
C ASN A 240 -2.74 12.75 -26.60
N ASN A 241 -2.22 11.84 -25.77
CA ASN A 241 -1.21 10.85 -26.10
C ASN A 241 -1.18 9.74 -25.02
N LEU A 242 -0.39 8.69 -25.24
CA LEU A 242 -0.33 7.55 -24.31
C LEU A 242 0.38 7.89 -23.00
N TYR A 243 1.29 8.88 -23.00
CA TYR A 243 1.89 9.41 -21.77
C TYR A 243 0.81 9.91 -20.81
N GLU A 244 -0.14 10.73 -21.30
CA GLU A 244 -1.25 11.24 -20.50
C GLU A 244 -2.15 10.11 -19.98
N LEU A 245 -2.48 9.14 -20.85
CA LEU A 245 -3.28 7.98 -20.48
C LEU A 245 -2.62 7.17 -19.36
N PHE A 246 -1.33 6.85 -19.49
CA PHE A 246 -0.60 6.04 -18.51
C PHE A 246 -0.27 6.83 -17.25
N SER A 247 -0.04 8.14 -17.35
CA SER A 247 0.15 9.01 -16.19
C SER A 247 -1.12 9.10 -15.33
N SER A 248 -2.30 8.94 -15.94
CA SER A 248 -3.59 9.03 -15.23
C SER A 248 -3.77 7.98 -14.13
N VAL A 249 -2.97 6.92 -14.09
CA VAL A 249 -3.05 5.89 -13.04
C VAL A 249 -2.10 6.14 -11.87
N TYR A 250 -1.15 7.07 -12.00
CA TYR A 250 -0.14 7.34 -10.97
C TYR A 250 -0.77 7.81 -9.66
N ARG A 251 -0.38 7.17 -8.55
CA ARG A 251 -0.95 7.39 -7.21
C ARG A 251 -2.47 7.28 -7.11
N THR A 252 -3.08 6.49 -8.00
CA THR A 252 -4.50 6.13 -7.94
C THR A 252 -4.67 4.68 -7.49
N GLU A 253 -5.91 4.24 -7.35
CA GLU A 253 -6.22 2.84 -7.09
C GLU A 253 -5.78 1.90 -8.23
N GLN A 254 -5.38 2.43 -9.39
CA GLN A 254 -4.90 1.67 -10.55
C GLN A 254 -3.36 1.68 -10.66
N ASP A 255 -2.65 2.29 -9.70
CA ASP A 255 -1.19 2.33 -9.71
C ASP A 255 -0.63 0.91 -9.51
N PRO A 256 0.05 0.32 -10.51
CA PRO A 256 0.48 -1.07 -10.45
C PRO A 256 1.50 -1.32 -9.33
N MET A 257 2.29 -0.31 -8.97
CA MET A 257 3.28 -0.44 -7.90
C MET A 257 2.62 -0.54 -6.55
N LEU A 258 1.72 0.42 -6.25
CA LEU A 258 1.00 0.43 -4.98
C LEU A 258 0.19 -0.86 -4.81
N ARG A 259 -0.43 -1.33 -5.89
CA ARG A 259 -1.19 -2.59 -5.89
C ARG A 259 -0.33 -3.82 -5.66
N ASN A 260 0.85 -3.91 -6.29
CA ASN A 260 1.77 -5.03 -6.06
C ASN A 260 2.18 -5.10 -4.59
N ILE A 261 2.51 -3.95 -3.99
CA ILE A 261 2.88 -3.86 -2.57
C ILE A 261 1.70 -4.25 -1.69
N ALA A 262 0.52 -3.69 -1.94
CA ALA A 262 -0.69 -4.01 -1.19
C ALA A 262 -1.02 -5.50 -1.27
N HIS A 263 -0.87 -6.12 -2.44
CA HIS A 263 -1.13 -7.55 -2.62
C HIS A 263 -0.21 -8.42 -1.76
N VAL A 264 1.10 -8.13 -1.75
CA VAL A 264 2.06 -8.86 -0.90
C VAL A 264 1.66 -8.76 0.58
N ILE A 265 1.32 -7.56 1.04
CA ILE A 265 0.91 -7.32 2.42
C ILE A 265 -0.43 -7.97 2.75
N ALA A 266 -1.34 -8.03 1.78
CA ALA A 266 -2.62 -8.70 1.95
C ALA A 266 -2.45 -10.21 2.12
N MET A 267 -1.45 -10.85 1.47
CA MET A 267 -1.20 -12.27 1.70
C MET A 267 -0.82 -12.54 3.16
N ASP A 268 0.06 -11.70 3.74
CA ASP A 268 0.44 -11.80 5.15
C ASP A 268 -0.75 -11.53 6.08
N LEU A 269 -1.54 -10.48 5.79
CA LEU A 269 -2.75 -10.15 6.55
C LEU A 269 -3.77 -11.29 6.49
N ILE A 270 -4.03 -11.86 5.31
CA ILE A 270 -4.95 -12.99 5.14
C ILE A 270 -4.48 -14.17 5.96
N GLN A 271 -3.19 -14.47 5.93
CA GLN A 271 -2.63 -15.56 6.72
C GLN A 271 -2.86 -15.34 8.22
N SER A 272 -2.56 -14.15 8.75
CA SER A 272 -2.80 -13.81 10.15
C SER A 272 -4.29 -13.88 10.53
N LEU A 273 -5.19 -13.37 9.69
CA LEU A 273 -6.63 -13.40 9.95
C LEU A 273 -7.20 -14.83 9.89
N THR A 274 -6.79 -15.61 8.89
CA THR A 274 -7.29 -16.99 8.69
C THR A 274 -6.85 -17.92 9.82
N GLN A 275 -5.67 -17.72 10.41
CA GLN A 275 -5.22 -18.47 11.58
C GLN A 275 -6.10 -18.27 12.82
N ALA A 276 -6.90 -17.21 12.83
CA ALA A 276 -7.80 -16.83 13.92
C ALA A 276 -9.27 -16.90 13.49
N ASP A 277 -9.59 -17.61 12.41
CA ASP A 277 -10.95 -17.75 11.84
C ASP A 277 -11.64 -16.42 11.47
N TYR A 278 -10.86 -15.36 11.20
CA TYR A 278 -11.37 -14.09 10.67
C TYR A 278 -11.40 -14.07 9.14
N ASN A 279 -12.40 -13.38 8.57
CA ASN A 279 -12.55 -13.18 7.13
C ASN A 279 -12.29 -11.70 6.77
N LEU A 280 -11.50 -11.42 5.73
CA LEU A 280 -11.29 -10.07 5.21
C LEU A 280 -12.59 -9.31 4.87
N GLN A 281 -13.65 -10.04 4.51
CA GLN A 281 -14.97 -9.49 4.18
C GLN A 281 -15.82 -9.18 5.43
N ASP A 282 -15.31 -9.42 6.64
CA ASP A 282 -15.96 -8.97 7.87
C ASP A 282 -16.12 -7.43 7.83
N PRO A 283 -17.33 -6.88 8.07
CA PRO A 283 -17.57 -5.45 8.02
C PRO A 283 -16.63 -4.62 8.90
N GLN A 284 -16.21 -5.12 10.07
CA GLN A 284 -15.29 -4.39 10.95
C GLN A 284 -13.88 -4.36 10.38
N ILE A 285 -13.43 -5.45 9.77
CA ILE A 285 -12.11 -5.56 9.11
C ILE A 285 -12.08 -4.69 7.85
N ALA A 286 -13.11 -4.80 7.01
CA ALA A 286 -13.28 -3.96 5.83
C ALA A 286 -13.30 -2.47 6.22
N GLN A 287 -14.04 -2.10 7.27
CA GLN A 287 -14.05 -0.73 7.78
C GLN A 287 -12.67 -0.28 8.29
N ALA A 288 -11.93 -1.15 8.99
CA ALA A 288 -10.58 -0.84 9.44
C ALA A 288 -9.64 -0.60 8.26
N LEU A 289 -9.70 -1.44 7.21
CA LEU A 289 -8.90 -1.30 6.00
C LEU A 289 -9.19 0.00 5.24
N HIS A 290 -10.43 0.47 5.27
CA HIS A 290 -10.84 1.75 4.69
C HIS A 290 -10.56 2.97 5.58
N LYS A 291 -10.14 2.78 6.83
CA LYS A 291 -9.67 3.88 7.71
C LYS A 291 -8.16 4.09 7.62
N GLN A 292 -7.40 3.07 7.25
CA GLN A 292 -5.95 3.13 7.11
C GLN A 292 -5.56 3.79 5.79
N THR A 293 -5.19 5.07 5.85
CA THR A 293 -4.71 5.82 4.69
C THR A 293 -3.23 5.51 4.47
N ILE A 294 -2.86 5.25 3.21
CA ILE A 294 -1.52 4.77 2.81
C ILE A 294 -0.68 5.82 2.09
N SER A 295 -1.22 7.01 1.85
CA SER A 295 -0.52 8.12 1.20
C SER A 295 -1.23 9.45 1.44
N ASP A 296 -0.61 10.53 0.98
CA ASP A 296 -1.20 11.87 0.89
C ASP A 296 -2.41 11.94 -0.07
N THR A 297 -2.65 10.93 -0.91
CA THR A 297 -3.71 10.96 -1.93
C THR A 297 -5.07 10.47 -1.43
N GLY A 298 -5.20 10.10 -0.16
CA GLY A 298 -6.45 9.59 0.40
C GLY A 298 -6.77 8.14 0.00
N LEU A 299 -5.85 7.46 -0.70
CA LEU A 299 -5.95 6.01 -0.92
C LEU A 299 -5.86 5.25 0.40
N THR A 300 -6.60 4.16 0.48
CA THR A 300 -6.64 3.27 1.64
C THR A 300 -6.21 1.87 1.23
N LEU A 301 -5.77 1.06 2.19
CA LEU A 301 -5.53 -0.37 1.93
C LEU A 301 -6.79 -1.05 1.41
N GLY A 302 -7.97 -0.72 1.96
CA GLY A 302 -9.24 -1.28 1.49
C GLY A 302 -9.48 -1.06 -0.01
N ILE A 303 -9.20 0.15 -0.51
CA ILE A 303 -9.31 0.50 -1.94
C ILE A 303 -8.31 -0.31 -2.78
N LEU A 304 -7.03 -0.33 -2.41
CA LEU A 304 -6.01 -1.05 -3.18
C LEU A 304 -6.26 -2.55 -3.26
N LEU A 305 -6.85 -3.13 -2.21
CA LEU A 305 -7.21 -4.54 -2.15
C LEU A 305 -8.55 -4.86 -2.84
N GLY A 306 -9.26 -3.85 -3.34
CA GLY A 306 -10.57 -4.04 -3.98
C GLY A 306 -11.63 -4.56 -2.99
N ILE A 307 -11.48 -4.28 -1.70
CA ILE A 307 -12.42 -4.71 -0.66
C ILE A 307 -13.57 -3.70 -0.64
N PRO A 308 -14.83 -4.13 -0.84
CA PRO A 308 -15.96 -3.20 -0.81
C PRO A 308 -16.07 -2.48 0.53
N GLN A 309 -16.36 -1.18 0.50
CA GLN A 309 -16.62 -0.43 1.72
C GLN A 309 -17.95 -0.92 2.33
N PRO A 310 -17.98 -1.30 3.61
CA PRO A 310 -19.19 -1.80 4.24
C PRO A 310 -20.25 -0.68 4.32
N ASN A 311 -21.51 -1.04 4.06
CA ASN A 311 -22.62 -0.10 4.17
C ASN A 311 -22.97 0.10 5.66
N ILE A 312 -22.64 1.27 6.20
CA ILE A 312 -22.68 1.57 7.65
C ILE A 312 -24.11 1.64 8.21
N ASN A 313 -25.14 1.53 7.36
CA ASN A 313 -26.54 1.42 7.79
C ASN A 313 -26.96 0.00 8.24
N ASP A 314 -26.08 -1.00 8.10
CA ASP A 314 -26.34 -2.37 8.57
C ASP A 314 -25.80 -2.55 10.00
N THR A 315 -26.40 -1.82 10.95
CA THR A 315 -26.06 -1.89 12.40
C THR A 315 -26.56 -3.17 13.08
N ASP A 316 -27.14 -4.11 12.36
CA ASP A 316 -27.45 -5.42 12.92
C ASP A 316 -26.19 -6.29 12.84
N ASN A 317 -25.56 -6.52 14.00
CA ASN A 317 -24.49 -7.51 14.27
C ASN A 317 -24.92 -8.97 13.95
N ARG A 318 -25.69 -9.21 12.88
CA ARG A 318 -26.28 -10.50 12.51
C ARG A 318 -25.61 -11.18 11.33
N HIS A 319 -24.48 -10.67 10.84
CA HIS A 319 -23.69 -11.39 9.84
C HIS A 319 -22.48 -12.08 10.50
N ARG A 320 -22.78 -12.97 11.44
CA ARG A 320 -22.13 -14.29 11.40
C ARG A 320 -22.55 -14.91 10.07
N ASN A 321 -21.79 -14.66 9.00
CA ASN A 321 -22.10 -15.20 7.70
C ASN A 321 -21.97 -16.72 7.74
N ILE A 322 -23.14 -17.36 7.81
CA ILE A 322 -23.58 -18.47 6.97
C ILE A 322 -22.42 -19.10 6.21
N ILE A 323 -21.99 -20.23 6.75
CA ILE A 323 -21.27 -21.28 6.04
C ILE A 323 -21.95 -21.44 4.68
N LEU A 324 -21.24 -21.12 3.60
CA LEU A 324 -21.60 -21.61 2.28
C LEU A 324 -21.46 -23.14 2.34
N GLU A 325 -22.57 -23.80 2.67
CA GLU A 325 -22.71 -25.23 2.48
C GLU A 325 -22.35 -25.52 1.01
N LYS A 326 -21.28 -26.29 0.83
CA LYS A 326 -20.98 -26.95 -0.44
C LYS A 326 -22.26 -27.60 -0.94
N LYS A 327 -22.78 -27.15 -2.08
CA LYS A 327 -23.69 -27.99 -2.86
C LYS A 327 -22.89 -29.14 -3.45
N VAL A 328 -23.48 -30.31 -3.24
CA VAL A 328 -23.09 -31.69 -3.59
C VAL A 328 -22.54 -31.84 -4.99
#